data_AF-A0A7W7QYK3-F1
#
_entry.id   AF-A0A7W7QYK3-F1
#
_cell.length_a   1.000
_cell.length_b   1.000
_cell.length_c   1.000
_cell.angle_alpha   90.00
_cell.angle_beta   90.00
_cell.angle_gamma   90.00
#
_symmetry.space_group_name_H-M   'P 1'
#
loop_
_entity.id
_entity.type
_entity.pdbx_description
1 polymer ?
#
loop_
_entity_poly.entity_id
_entity_poly.type
_entity_poly.pdbx_seq_one_letter_code
_entity_poly.pdbx_strand_id
1 'polypeptide(L)'
;MSTDWQTIRELVAWLDQANGTSPHETAMRLMKLTEEAGEVMQAYIGMVGQNPRKGVTHSRADVADELCDVIVTAMVALHSFTDDPEQHLATKIQTIADRSREHATDKFIDAAKARDPQELEELRHEAWCRDDACPTCDGTGGDHQIGCQP
;
A
#
# COMPACT_ATOMS: atom_id res chain seq x y z
N MET A 1 3.54 -10.24 21.72
CA MET A 1 2.29 -10.02 20.96
C MET A 1 1.94 -8.56 21.12
N SER A 2 1.62 -7.86 20.03
CA SER A 2 1.17 -6.48 20.14
C SER A 2 -0.13 -6.38 20.96
N THR A 3 -0.37 -5.23 21.59
CA THR A 3 -1.59 -4.98 22.38
C THR A 3 -2.86 -5.23 21.55
N ASP A 4 -2.84 -4.88 20.28
CA ASP A 4 -3.98 -5.02 19.36
C ASP A 4 -4.41 -6.49 19.20
N TRP A 5 -3.47 -7.41 18.95
CA TRP A 5 -3.78 -8.83 18.80
C TRP A 5 -4.25 -9.50 20.10
N GLN A 6 -3.83 -8.97 21.25
CA GLN A 6 -4.38 -9.43 22.53
C GLN A 6 -5.85 -9.03 22.65
N THR A 7 -6.20 -7.78 22.38
CA THR A 7 -7.59 -7.31 22.40
C THR A 7 -8.46 -8.08 21.41
N ILE A 8 -7.98 -8.33 20.18
CA ILE A 8 -8.74 -9.14 19.21
C ILE A 8 -8.99 -10.56 19.72
N ARG A 9 -8.00 -11.21 20.36
CA ARG A 9 -8.20 -12.53 20.97
C ARG A 9 -9.26 -12.53 22.06
N GLU A 10 -9.28 -11.49 22.89
CA GLU A 10 -10.29 -11.34 23.95
C GLU A 10 -11.70 -11.16 23.35
N LEU A 11 -11.82 -10.39 22.25
CA LEU A 11 -13.08 -10.25 21.50
C LEU A 11 -13.54 -11.57 20.87
N VAL A 12 -12.62 -12.34 20.27
CA VAL A 12 -12.92 -13.66 19.70
C VAL A 12 -13.42 -14.60 20.80
N ALA A 13 -12.72 -14.67 21.94
CA ALA A 13 -13.12 -15.51 23.05
C ALA A 13 -14.52 -15.14 23.59
N TRP A 14 -14.82 -13.85 23.66
CA TRP A 14 -16.15 -13.36 24.04
C TRP A 14 -17.23 -13.77 23.02
N LEU A 15 -16.96 -13.64 21.72
CA LEU A 15 -17.89 -14.07 20.66
C LEU A 15 -18.10 -15.59 20.63
N ASP A 16 -17.02 -16.36 20.80
CA ASP A 16 -17.08 -17.82 20.89
C ASP A 16 -17.92 -18.26 22.09
N GLN A 17 -17.82 -17.56 23.23
CA GLN A 17 -18.64 -17.83 24.40
C GLN A 17 -20.12 -17.49 24.17
N ALA A 18 -20.42 -16.38 23.49
CA ALA A 18 -21.78 -15.92 23.27
C ALA A 18 -22.54 -16.75 22.21
N ASN A 19 -21.87 -17.05 21.10
CA ASN A 19 -22.53 -17.59 19.89
C ASN A 19 -22.03 -19.00 19.51
N GLY A 20 -20.89 -19.43 20.05
CA GLY A 20 -20.25 -20.70 19.70
C GLY A 20 -19.26 -20.58 18.53
N THR A 21 -18.74 -21.74 18.10
CA THR A 21 -17.66 -21.85 17.10
C THR A 21 -18.04 -22.74 15.91
N SER A 22 -19.34 -22.90 15.66
CA SER A 22 -19.84 -23.78 14.60
C SER A 22 -19.51 -23.22 13.20
N PRO A 23 -19.59 -24.04 12.13
CA PRO A 23 -19.46 -23.54 10.77
C PRO A 23 -20.43 -22.39 10.43
N HIS A 24 -21.61 -22.36 11.08
CA HIS A 24 -22.55 -21.25 10.94
C HIS A 24 -21.95 -19.94 11.46
N GLU A 25 -21.37 -19.95 12.67
CA GLU A 25 -20.76 -18.76 13.28
C GLU A 25 -19.54 -18.27 12.47
N THR A 26 -18.74 -19.20 11.95
CA THR A 26 -17.66 -18.85 11.02
C THR A 26 -18.20 -18.16 9.76
N ALA A 27 -19.31 -18.64 9.20
CA ALA A 27 -19.96 -17.99 8.07
C ALA A 27 -20.51 -16.59 8.42
N MET A 28 -21.05 -16.42 9.64
CA MET A 28 -21.54 -15.12 10.12
C MET A 28 -20.39 -14.10 10.26
N ARG A 29 -19.22 -14.53 10.78
CA ARG A 29 -18.02 -13.67 10.84
C ARG A 29 -17.54 -13.23 9.47
N LEU A 30 -17.59 -14.13 8.47
CA LEU A 30 -17.28 -13.75 7.08
C LEU A 30 -18.34 -12.81 6.50
N MET A 31 -19.62 -13.02 6.80
CA MET A 31 -20.70 -12.15 6.31
C MET A 31 -20.56 -10.72 6.82
N LYS A 32 -20.12 -10.54 8.07
CA LYS A 32 -19.88 -9.22 8.66
C LYS A 32 -18.91 -8.37 7.84
N LEU A 33 -17.91 -8.99 7.18
CA LEU A 33 -17.01 -8.25 6.25
C LEU A 33 -17.76 -7.52 5.13
N THR A 34 -18.85 -8.10 4.63
CA THR A 34 -19.64 -7.48 3.57
C THR A 34 -20.46 -6.30 4.10
N GLU A 35 -20.93 -6.42 5.35
CA GLU A 35 -21.64 -5.36 6.06
C GLU A 35 -20.72 -4.15 6.28
N GLU A 36 -19.55 -4.35 6.90
CA GLU A 36 -18.57 -3.27 7.16
C GLU A 36 -18.09 -2.61 5.86
N ALA A 37 -17.83 -3.40 4.81
CA ALA A 37 -17.46 -2.84 3.51
C ALA A 37 -18.57 -1.99 2.89
N GLY A 38 -19.84 -2.35 3.14
CA GLY A 38 -21.00 -1.55 2.78
C GLY A 38 -21.07 -0.24 3.57
N GLU A 39 -20.76 -0.27 4.86
CA GLU A 39 -20.74 0.89 5.75
C GLU A 39 -19.63 1.88 5.38
N VAL A 40 -18.43 1.41 5.01
CA VAL A 40 -17.37 2.24 4.41
C VAL A 40 -17.89 3.02 3.20
N MET A 41 -18.59 2.33 2.29
CA MET A 41 -19.14 2.97 1.10
C MET A 41 -20.28 3.94 1.42
N GLN A 42 -21.11 3.60 2.40
CA GLN A 42 -22.17 4.49 2.90
C GLN A 42 -21.57 5.79 3.49
N ALA A 43 -20.56 5.66 4.35
CA ALA A 43 -19.84 6.79 4.93
C ALA A 43 -19.17 7.64 3.85
N TYR A 44 -18.52 7.01 2.85
CA TYR A 44 -17.89 7.74 1.76
C TYR A 44 -18.91 8.52 0.91
N ILE A 45 -20.04 7.89 0.55
CA ILE A 45 -21.15 8.54 -0.17
C ILE A 45 -21.69 9.74 0.64
N GLY A 46 -21.82 9.55 1.96
CA GLY A 46 -22.22 10.60 2.88
C GLY A 46 -21.20 11.74 2.99
N MET A 47 -19.90 11.42 2.94
CA MET A 47 -18.81 12.40 3.01
C MET A 47 -18.73 13.25 1.73
N VAL A 48 -18.88 12.66 0.56
CA VAL A 48 -18.87 13.40 -0.72
C VAL A 48 -20.19 14.10 -1.00
N GLY A 49 -21.22 13.86 -0.20
CA GLY A 49 -22.55 14.43 -0.37
C GLY A 49 -23.24 14.00 -1.66
N GLN A 50 -22.96 12.77 -2.13
CA GLN A 50 -23.42 12.29 -3.44
C GLN A 50 -24.95 12.29 -3.58
N ASN A 51 -25.68 12.02 -2.48
CA ASN A 51 -27.14 12.10 -2.46
C ASN A 51 -27.61 13.56 -2.28
N PRO A 52 -28.17 14.21 -3.32
CA PRO A 52 -28.54 15.63 -3.25
C PRO A 52 -29.65 15.92 -2.23
N ARG A 53 -30.41 14.89 -1.83
CA ARG A 53 -31.50 15.01 -0.84
C ARG A 53 -31.01 15.02 0.60
N LYS A 54 -29.76 14.60 0.84
CA LYS A 54 -29.15 14.49 2.18
C LYS A 54 -27.96 15.43 2.36
N GLY A 55 -27.30 15.84 1.28
CA GLY A 55 -26.08 16.65 1.36
C GLY A 55 -24.94 15.87 2.01
N VAL A 56 -23.96 16.59 2.57
CA VAL A 56 -22.84 15.97 3.30
C VAL A 56 -23.33 15.55 4.69
N THR A 57 -23.23 14.26 4.98
CA THR A 57 -23.70 13.66 6.25
C THR A 57 -22.59 13.03 7.07
N HIS A 58 -21.45 12.75 6.45
CA HIS A 58 -20.29 12.13 7.10
C HIS A 58 -19.05 12.96 6.83
N SER A 59 -17.99 12.63 7.54
CA SER A 59 -16.67 13.22 7.47
C SER A 59 -15.65 12.19 7.00
N ARG A 60 -14.42 12.67 6.76
CA ARG A 60 -13.28 11.77 6.51
C ARG A 60 -12.96 10.88 7.70
N ALA A 61 -13.26 11.32 8.93
CA ALA A 61 -13.05 10.52 10.13
C ALA A 61 -14.02 9.34 10.15
N ASP A 62 -15.30 9.55 9.83
CA ASP A 62 -16.28 8.46 9.78
C ASP A 62 -15.84 7.39 8.76
N VAL A 63 -15.37 7.78 7.57
CA VAL A 63 -14.83 6.80 6.59
C VAL A 63 -13.63 6.03 7.15
N ALA A 64 -12.77 6.69 7.93
CA ALA A 64 -11.61 6.04 8.53
C ALA A 64 -12.02 5.05 9.63
N ASP A 65 -13.03 5.39 10.44
CA ASP A 65 -13.58 4.53 11.47
C ASP A 65 -14.19 3.27 10.86
N GLU A 66 -15.01 3.39 9.80
CA GLU A 66 -15.57 2.23 9.09
C GLU A 66 -14.47 1.34 8.46
N LEU A 67 -13.37 1.93 8.00
CA LEU A 67 -12.22 1.16 7.51
C LEU A 67 -11.53 0.38 8.64
N CYS A 68 -11.47 0.96 9.85
CA CYS A 68 -11.00 0.26 11.03
C CYS A 68 -11.93 -0.91 11.40
N ASP A 69 -13.25 -0.75 11.27
CA ASP A 69 -14.21 -1.82 11.54
C ASP A 69 -14.06 -2.99 10.55
N VAL A 70 -13.79 -2.72 9.28
CA VAL A 70 -13.39 -3.76 8.30
C VAL A 70 -12.13 -4.51 8.75
N ILE A 71 -11.09 -3.79 9.19
CA ILE A 71 -9.83 -4.39 9.64
C ILE A 71 -10.06 -5.28 10.87
N VAL A 72 -10.76 -4.77 11.88
CA VAL A 72 -11.07 -5.50 13.12
C VAL A 72 -11.90 -6.75 12.80
N THR A 73 -12.93 -6.61 11.96
CA THR A 73 -13.77 -7.73 11.53
C THR A 73 -12.97 -8.80 10.78
N ALA A 74 -12.03 -8.40 9.92
CA ALA A 74 -11.14 -9.33 9.23
C ALA A 74 -10.19 -10.05 10.19
N MET A 75 -9.63 -9.33 11.17
CA MET A 75 -8.77 -9.93 12.20
C MET A 75 -9.54 -10.95 13.03
N VAL A 76 -10.79 -10.63 13.45
CA VAL A 76 -11.67 -11.56 14.17
C VAL A 76 -11.99 -12.80 13.33
N ALA A 77 -12.36 -12.62 12.05
CA ALA A 77 -12.67 -13.74 11.17
C ALA A 77 -11.45 -14.64 10.91
N LEU A 78 -10.24 -14.07 10.85
CA LEU A 78 -9.00 -14.81 10.59
C LEU A 78 -8.72 -15.89 11.65
N HIS A 79 -9.13 -15.67 12.90
CA HIS A 79 -9.00 -16.67 13.99
C HIS A 79 -9.72 -17.99 13.69
N SER A 80 -10.73 -18.00 12.81
CA SER A 80 -11.41 -19.23 12.40
C SER A 80 -10.63 -20.06 11.37
N PHE A 81 -9.52 -19.55 10.82
CA PHE A 81 -8.80 -20.17 9.70
C PHE A 81 -7.31 -20.43 9.97
N THR A 82 -6.78 -19.99 11.10
CA THR A 82 -5.38 -20.21 11.47
C THR A 82 -5.20 -20.14 12.99
N ASP A 83 -4.31 -20.99 13.50
CA ASP A 83 -3.94 -21.00 14.93
C ASP A 83 -3.04 -19.81 15.30
N ASP A 84 -2.37 -19.18 14.31
CA ASP A 84 -1.49 -18.02 14.51
C ASP A 84 -1.81 -16.89 13.51
N PRO A 85 -2.88 -16.12 13.77
CA PRO A 85 -3.33 -15.06 12.86
C PRO A 85 -2.38 -13.87 12.79
N GLU A 86 -1.68 -13.55 13.89
CA GLU A 86 -0.66 -12.49 13.93
C GLU A 86 0.49 -12.81 12.98
N GLN A 87 1.04 -14.02 13.06
CA GLN A 87 2.10 -14.46 12.16
C GLN A 87 1.61 -14.61 10.72
N HIS A 88 0.37 -15.10 10.52
CA HIS A 88 -0.20 -15.24 9.18
C HIS A 88 -0.32 -13.89 8.47
N LEU A 89 -0.85 -12.87 9.14
CA LEU A 89 -0.95 -11.52 8.58
C LEU A 89 0.43 -10.91 8.34
N ALA A 90 1.35 -11.01 9.31
CA ALA A 90 2.71 -10.47 9.17
C ALA A 90 3.45 -11.05 7.96
N THR A 91 3.35 -12.38 7.77
CA THR A 91 3.94 -13.08 6.62
C THR A 91 3.32 -12.62 5.31
N LYS A 92 1.99 -12.45 5.26
CA LYS A 92 1.29 -11.99 4.08
C LYS A 92 1.71 -10.57 3.68
N ILE A 93 1.81 -9.66 4.67
CA ILE A 93 2.24 -8.28 4.46
C ILE A 93 3.66 -8.24 3.91
N GLN A 94 4.59 -8.98 4.53
CA GLN A 94 5.98 -9.06 4.07
C GLN A 94 6.06 -9.55 2.62
N THR A 95 5.32 -10.63 2.30
CA THR A 95 5.27 -11.18 0.94
C THR A 95 4.71 -10.19 -0.09
N ILE A 96 3.75 -9.34 0.28
CA ILE A 96 3.24 -8.29 -0.60
C ILE A 96 4.30 -7.19 -0.78
N ALA A 97 4.93 -6.76 0.31
CA ALA A 97 5.95 -5.72 0.30
C ALA A 97 7.17 -6.11 -0.53
N ASP A 98 7.61 -7.37 -0.45
CA ASP A 98 8.71 -7.90 -1.28
C ASP A 98 8.36 -7.85 -2.77
N ARG A 99 7.17 -8.36 -3.14
CA ARG A 99 6.69 -8.33 -4.54
C ARG A 99 6.56 -6.91 -5.09
N SER A 100 6.11 -5.95 -4.28
CA SER A 100 6.03 -4.56 -4.72
C SER A 100 7.42 -3.95 -4.98
N ARG A 101 8.43 -4.31 -4.19
CA ARG A 101 9.82 -3.85 -4.39
C ARG A 101 10.47 -4.49 -5.61
N GLU A 102 10.24 -5.78 -5.82
CA GLU A 102 10.70 -6.50 -7.03
C GLU A 102 10.10 -5.87 -8.29
N HIS A 103 8.77 -5.65 -8.31
CA HIS A 103 8.10 -5.03 -9.46
C HIS A 103 8.58 -3.60 -9.73
N ALA A 104 8.85 -2.82 -8.69
CA ALA A 104 9.45 -1.49 -8.85
C ALA A 104 10.85 -1.59 -9.47
N THR A 105 11.67 -2.53 -9.02
CA THR A 105 13.03 -2.78 -9.53
C THR A 105 13.00 -3.19 -11.00
N ASP A 106 12.12 -4.12 -11.38
CA ASP A 106 11.95 -4.53 -12.77
C ASP A 106 11.53 -3.35 -13.65
N LYS A 107 10.59 -2.53 -13.18
CA LYS A 107 10.17 -1.32 -13.91
C LYS A 107 11.30 -0.30 -14.06
N PHE A 108 12.16 -0.15 -13.06
CA PHE A 108 13.36 0.69 -13.15
C PHE A 108 14.36 0.14 -14.18
N ILE A 109 14.61 -1.17 -14.16
CA ILE A 109 15.51 -1.83 -15.12
C ILE A 109 14.97 -1.72 -16.54
N ASP A 110 13.67 -1.95 -16.74
CA ASP A 110 13.02 -1.84 -18.04
C ASP A 110 13.05 -0.40 -18.56
N ALA A 111 12.80 0.59 -17.70
CA ALA A 111 12.94 2.00 -18.07
C ALA A 111 14.39 2.38 -18.42
N ALA A 112 15.38 1.81 -17.73
CA ALA A 112 16.79 2.02 -18.05
C ALA A 112 17.19 1.37 -19.38
N LYS A 113 16.68 0.16 -19.68
CA LYS A 113 16.91 -0.54 -20.96
C LYS A 113 16.19 0.10 -22.13
N ALA A 114 15.03 0.70 -21.90
CA ALA A 114 14.22 1.37 -22.93
C ALA A 114 14.75 2.77 -23.30
N ARG A 115 15.77 3.26 -22.60
CA ARG A 115 16.36 4.58 -22.84
C ARG A 115 17.23 4.53 -24.09
N ASP A 116 17.09 5.54 -24.95
CA ASP A 116 17.84 5.61 -26.21
C ASP A 116 19.35 5.63 -25.92
N PRO A 117 20.15 4.73 -26.53
CA PRO A 117 21.60 4.74 -26.40
C PRO A 117 22.26 6.10 -26.68
N GLN A 118 21.73 6.90 -27.62
CA GLN A 118 22.27 8.23 -27.91
C GLN A 118 22.01 9.22 -26.76
N GLU A 119 20.80 9.24 -26.19
CA GLU A 119 20.49 10.08 -25.02
C GLU A 119 21.32 9.68 -23.78
N LEU A 120 21.60 8.39 -23.62
CA LEU A 120 22.47 7.90 -22.54
C LEU A 120 23.94 8.35 -22.73
N GLU A 121 24.42 8.37 -23.97
CA GLU A 121 25.76 8.85 -24.31
C GLU A 121 25.89 10.36 -24.09
N GLU A 122 24.87 11.14 -24.46
CA GLU A 122 24.77 12.58 -24.17
C GLU A 122 24.75 12.85 -22.66
N LEU A 123 23.93 12.15 -21.88
CA LEU A 123 23.90 12.30 -20.42
C LEU A 123 25.22 11.91 -19.74
N ARG A 124 25.95 10.90 -20.27
CA ARG A 124 27.29 10.54 -19.79
C ARG A 124 28.32 11.61 -20.13
N HIS A 125 28.22 12.20 -21.32
CA HIS A 125 29.07 13.30 -21.75
C HIS A 125 28.83 14.56 -20.91
N GLU A 126 27.58 14.91 -20.65
CA GLU A 126 27.21 16.01 -19.75
C GLU A 126 27.72 15.79 -18.33
N ALA A 127 27.60 14.57 -17.78
CA ALA A 127 28.11 14.25 -16.46
C ALA A 127 29.64 14.33 -16.39
N TRP A 128 30.34 13.81 -17.40
CA TRP A 128 31.80 13.92 -17.52
C TRP A 128 32.26 15.38 -17.62
N CYS A 129 31.51 16.24 -18.32
CA CYS A 129 31.78 17.67 -18.39
C CYS A 129 31.54 18.40 -17.07
N ARG A 130 30.60 17.95 -16.22
CA ARG A 130 30.26 18.62 -14.95
C ARG A 130 31.20 18.27 -13.79
N ASP A 131 31.82 17.09 -13.81
CA ASP A 131 32.71 16.62 -12.73
C ASP A 131 34.18 17.09 -12.89
N ASP A 132 34.45 18.12 -13.69
CA ASP A 132 35.80 18.61 -14.07
C ASP A 132 36.74 17.51 -14.63
N ALA A 133 36.19 16.36 -15.03
CA ALA A 133 36.93 15.22 -15.57
C ALA A 133 37.40 15.46 -17.02
N CYS A 134 36.84 16.49 -17.65
CA CYS A 134 37.18 16.98 -18.97
C CYS A 134 38.39 17.95 -18.89
N PRO A 135 39.58 17.55 -19.40
CA PRO A 135 40.81 18.34 -19.23
C PRO A 135 40.80 19.69 -19.98
N THR A 136 39.82 19.89 -20.87
CA THR A 136 39.78 20.95 -21.87
C THR A 136 38.65 21.95 -21.68
N CYS A 137 37.77 21.75 -20.70
CA CYS A 137 36.65 22.65 -20.43
C CYS A 137 36.83 23.36 -19.09
N ASP A 138 36.51 24.66 -19.05
CA ASP A 138 36.77 25.55 -17.90
C ASP A 138 35.63 25.59 -16.88
N GLY A 139 34.69 24.62 -16.96
CA GLY A 139 33.54 24.51 -16.05
C GLY A 139 32.44 25.57 -16.25
N THR A 140 32.56 26.49 -17.22
CA THR A 140 31.61 27.62 -17.35
C THR A 140 30.37 27.34 -18.21
N GLY A 141 30.21 26.12 -18.72
CA GLY A 141 28.97 25.66 -19.37
C GLY A 141 28.58 26.41 -20.66
N GLY A 142 29.49 27.21 -21.22
CA GLY A 142 29.27 27.98 -22.44
C GLY A 142 30.08 27.41 -23.61
N ASP A 143 29.37 26.96 -24.64
CA ASP A 143 29.85 26.37 -25.89
C ASP A 143 30.58 25.03 -25.78
N HIS A 144 29.89 23.97 -26.21
CA HIS A 144 30.48 22.68 -26.57
C HIS A 144 31.54 22.91 -27.66
N GLN A 145 32.79 23.12 -27.27
CA GLN A 145 33.88 23.20 -28.22
C GLN A 145 34.03 21.84 -28.91
N ILE A 146 33.97 21.89 -30.23
CA ILE A 146 34.11 20.77 -31.16
C ILE A 146 35.41 20.02 -30.81
N GLY A 147 35.31 18.83 -30.19
CA GLY A 147 36.47 18.00 -29.84
C GLY A 147 36.44 17.36 -28.44
N CYS A 148 35.49 17.71 -27.56
CA CYS A 148 35.35 17.02 -26.26
C CYS A 148 34.73 15.64 -26.45
N GLN A 149 35.48 14.58 -26.13
CA GLN A 149 34.98 13.20 -26.03
C GLN A 149 35.50 12.57 -24.72
N PRO A 150 34.68 11.82 -23.98
CA PRO A 150 35.08 11.08 -22.77
C PRO A 150 36.07 9.94 -23.06
#